data_AF-A0A946XY85-F1
#
_entry.id   AF-A0A946XY85-F1
#
_cell.length_a   1.000
_cell.length_b   1.000
_cell.length_c   1.000
_cell.angle_alpha   90.00
_cell.angle_beta   90.00
_cell.angle_gamma   90.00
#
_symmetry.space_group_name_H-M   'P 1'
#
loop_
_entity.id
_entity.type
_entity.pdbx_description
1 polymer ?
#
loop_
_entity_poly.entity_id
_entity_poly.type
_entity_poly.pdbx_seq_one_letter_code
_entity_poly.pdbx_strand_id
1 'polypeptide(L)' 'MLADALQKVLSANSLVAAFAFVGILVWLSYRISDRLTNGHVHGSAIAIAFGLVLAWLGGVLTGGDKGIADVPLLAGIGIM' A
#
# COMPACT_ATOMS: atom_id res chain seq x y z
N MET A 1 18.56 3.04 14.89
CA MET A 1 19.67 3.79 14.24
C MET A 1 19.44 4.03 12.75
N LEU A 2 19.23 3.01 11.90
CA LEU A 2 18.84 3.20 10.48
C LEU A 2 17.33 3.21 10.25
N ALA A 3 16.58 2.31 10.91
CA ALA A 3 15.13 2.23 10.80
C ALA A 3 14.44 3.54 11.23
N ASP A 4 14.89 4.17 12.31
CA ASP A 4 14.37 5.46 12.78
C ASP A 4 14.62 6.59 11.77
N ALA A 5 15.79 6.58 11.11
CA ALA A 5 16.13 7.56 10.10
C ALA A 5 15.24 7.40 8.86
N LEU A 6 15.04 6.16 8.40
CA LEU A 6 14.09 5.84 7.34
C LEU A 6 12.67 6.27 7.70
N GLN A 7 12.18 5.89 8.88
CA GLN A 7 10.85 6.26 9.34
C GLN A 7 10.67 7.78 9.35
N LYS A 8 11.65 8.54 9.82
CA LYS A 8 11.60 10.01 9.84
C LYS A 8 11.51 10.60 8.44
N VAL A 9 12.29 10.08 7.49
CA VAL A 9 12.29 10.55 6.10
C VAL A 9 11.01 10.17 5.36
N LEU A 10 10.52 8.93 5.51
CA LEU A 10 9.28 8.48 4.89
C LEU A 10 8.06 9.21 5.45
N SER A 11 7.99 9.42 6.76
CA SER A 11 6.90 10.19 7.37
C SER A 11 6.94 11.67 6.94
N ALA A 12 8.12 12.26 6.77
CA ALA A 12 8.25 13.61 6.23
C ALA A 12 7.87 13.70 4.74
N ASN A 13 7.96 12.60 4.00
CA ASN A 13 7.63 12.50 2.57
C ASN A 13 6.51 11.49 2.33
N SER A 14 5.43 11.60 3.12
CA SER A 14 4.34 10.61 3.16
C SER A 14 3.67 10.37 1.81
N LEU A 15 3.58 11.40 0.94
CA LEU A 15 3.06 11.26 -0.42
C LEU A 15 3.96 10.40 -1.31
N VAL A 16 5.28 10.61 -1.24
CA VAL A 16 6.26 9.82 -2.02
C VAL A 16 6.28 8.38 -1.52
N ALA A 17 6.21 8.18 -0.20
CA ALA A 17 6.09 6.86 0.41
C ALA A 17 4.80 6.14 -0.04
N ALA A 18 3.68 6.86 -0.13
CA ALA A 18 2.41 6.35 -0.63
C ALA A 18 2.52 5.89 -2.10
N PHE A 19 3.09 6.70 -2.98
CA PHE A 19 3.31 6.32 -4.38
C PHE A 19 4.26 5.12 -4.51
N ALA A 20 5.34 5.09 -3.74
CA ALA A 20 6.27 3.95 -3.73
C ALA A 20 5.56 2.67 -3.28
N PHE A 21 4.75 2.76 -2.22
CA PHE A 21 3.96 1.64 -1.72
C PHE A 21 2.97 1.11 -2.76
N VAL A 22 2.19 2.00 -3.39
CA VAL A 22 1.24 1.62 -4.45
C VAL A 22 1.97 1.03 -5.65
N GLY A 23 3.10 1.60 -6.07
CA GLY A 23 3.91 1.08 -7.17
C GLY A 23 4.42 -0.34 -6.91
N ILE A 24 4.91 -0.60 -5.69
CA ILE A 24 5.31 -1.94 -5.25
C ILE A 24 4.11 -2.90 -5.27
N LEU A 25 2.94 -2.45 -4.78
CA LEU A 25 1.73 -3.27 -4.72
C LEU A 25 1.24 -3.67 -6.12
N VAL A 26 1.23 -2.73 -7.05
CA VAL A 26 0.87 -2.99 -8.46
C VAL A 26 1.88 -3.95 -9.09
N TRP A 27 3.18 -3.72 -8.92
CA TRP A 27 4.22 -4.61 -9.44
C TRP A 27 4.08 -6.04 -8.89
N LEU A 28 3.80 -6.18 -7.59
CA LEU A 28 3.56 -7.48 -6.95
C LEU A 28 2.31 -8.15 -7.54
N SER A 29 1.26 -7.37 -7.79
CA SER A 29 -0.01 -7.87 -8.33
C SER A 29 0.15 -8.42 -9.75
N TYR A 30 0.92 -7.75 -10.60
CA TYR A 30 1.27 -8.27 -11.93
C TYR A 30 2.12 -9.54 -11.83
N ARG A 31 3.12 -9.56 -10.94
CA ARG A 31 3.95 -10.75 -10.72
C ARG A 31 3.12 -11.97 -10.25
N ILE A 32 2.10 -11.74 -9.42
CA ILE A 32 1.18 -12.79 -8.94
C ILE A 32 0.24 -13.22 -10.06
N SER A 33 -0.34 -12.28 -10.82
CA SER A 33 -1.17 -12.56 -12.01
C SER A 33 -0.49 -13.51 -12.98
N ASP A 34 0.78 -13.24 -13.27
CA ASP A 34 1.55 -14.02 -14.24
C ASP A 34 1.89 -15.42 -13.70
N ARG A 35 2.25 -15.53 -12.40
CA ARG A 35 2.62 -16.83 -11.81
C ARG A 35 1.44 -17.73 -11.44
N LEU A 36 0.33 -17.17 -10.99
CA LEU A 36 -0.74 -17.95 -10.36
C LEU A 36 -1.94 -18.16 -11.29
N THR A 37 -2.25 -17.16 -12.12
CA THR A 37 -3.41 -17.20 -13.03
C THR A 37 -3.01 -17.34 -14.51
N ASN A 38 -1.72 -17.49 -14.80
CA ASN A 38 -1.18 -17.62 -16.15
C ASN A 38 -1.64 -16.44 -17.06
N GLY A 39 -1.80 -15.25 -16.47
CA GLY A 39 -2.27 -14.05 -17.14
C GLY A 39 -3.79 -13.93 -17.39
N HIS A 40 -4.61 -14.90 -16.96
CA HIS A 40 -6.07 -14.81 -17.16
C HIS A 40 -6.74 -13.72 -16.31
N VAL A 41 -6.25 -13.51 -15.09
CA VAL A 41 -6.73 -12.44 -14.21
C VAL A 41 -5.81 -11.24 -14.38
N HIS A 42 -6.38 -10.09 -14.75
CA HIS A 42 -5.61 -8.86 -14.90
C HIS A 42 -4.94 -8.48 -13.57
N GLY A 43 -3.64 -8.18 -13.61
CA GLY A 43 -2.88 -7.74 -12.43
C GLY A 43 -3.51 -6.54 -11.71
N SER A 44 -4.22 -5.67 -12.44
CA SER A 44 -4.99 -4.56 -11.85
C SER A 44 -6.12 -5.02 -10.93
N ALA A 45 -6.83 -6.11 -11.25
CA ALA A 45 -7.90 -6.65 -10.41
C ALA A 45 -7.34 -7.19 -9.08
N ILE A 46 -6.18 -7.83 -9.14
CA ILE A 46 -5.44 -8.31 -7.97
C ILE A 46 -4.99 -7.11 -7.11
N ALA A 47 -4.48 -6.06 -7.75
CA ALA A 47 -4.05 -4.84 -7.06
C ALA A 47 -5.21 -4.16 -6.31
N ILE A 48 -6.39 -4.06 -6.93
CA ILE A 48 -7.58 -3.50 -6.29
C ILE A 48 -8.01 -4.35 -5.09
N ALA A 49 -8.04 -5.68 -5.26
CA ALA A 49 -8.39 -6.59 -4.16
C ALA A 49 -7.43 -6.45 -2.97
N PHE A 50 -6.12 -6.42 -3.24
CA PHE A 50 -5.13 -6.18 -2.19
C PHE A 50 -5.28 -4.79 -1.54
N GLY A 51 -5.52 -3.75 -2.34
CA GLY A 51 -5.77 -2.40 -1.83
C GLY A 51 -6.95 -2.35 -0.86
N LEU A 52 -8.05 -3.02 -1.18
CA LEU A 52 -9.23 -3.13 -0.32
C LEU A 52 -8.95 -3.90 0.98
N VAL A 53 -8.27 -5.05 0.88
CA VAL A 53 -7.87 -5.84 2.05
C VAL A 53 -6.97 -5.03 2.97
N LEU A 54 -6.00 -4.30 2.42
CA LEU A 54 -5.10 -3.45 3.16
C LEU A 54 -5.78 -2.22 3.77
N ALA A 55 -6.75 -1.63 3.08
CA ALA A 55 -7.55 -0.54 3.63
C ALA A 55 -8.36 -1.01 4.85
N TRP A 56 -8.99 -2.18 4.75
CA TRP A 56 -9.72 -2.78 5.86
C TRP A 56 -8.79 -3.13 7.04
N LEU A 57 -7.65 -3.79 6.77
CA LEU A 57 -6.65 -4.10 7.79
C LEU A 57 -6.11 -2.83 8.46
N GLY A 58 -5.84 -1.79 7.68
CA GLY A 58 -5.39 -0.49 8.19
C GLY A 58 -6.39 0.12 9.17
N GLY A 59 -7.68 0.10 8.84
CA GLY A 59 -8.74 0.62 9.72
C GLY A 59 -8.89 -0.22 11.00
N VAL A 60 -8.85 -1.55 10.90
CA VAL A 60 -8.94 -2.45 12.07
C VAL A 60 -7.74 -2.28 13.00
N LEU A 61 -6.53 -2.15 12.46
CA LEU A 61 -5.30 -2.04 13.26
C LEU A 61 -5.12 -0.67 13.91
N THR A 62 -5.56 0.39 13.24
CA THR A 62 -5.45 1.77 13.74
C THR A 62 -6.66 2.19 14.58
N GLY A 63 -7.78 1.48 14.46
CA GLY A 63 -9.06 1.88 15.04
C GLY A 63 -9.65 3.13 14.39
N GLY A 64 -9.13 3.53 13.22
CA GLY A 64 -9.54 4.72 12.49
C GLY A 64 -10.44 4.42 11.29
N ASP A 65 -11.08 5.47 10.78
CA ASP A 65 -12.08 5.39 9.70
C ASP A 65 -11.48 5.62 8.30
N LYS A 66 -10.17 5.92 8.19
CA LYS A 66 -9.49 6.23 6.92
C LYS A 66 -8.64 5.07 6.41
N GLY A 67 -8.79 3.89 7.01
CA GLY A 67 -8.16 2.66 6.54
C GLY A 67 -6.64 2.70 6.67
N ILE A 68 -5.92 2.40 5.58
CA ILE A 68 -4.45 2.38 5.61
C ILE A 68 -3.82 3.77 5.75
N ALA A 69 -4.57 4.84 5.46
CA ALA A 69 -4.10 6.22 5.62
C ALA A 69 -4.00 6.65 7.10
N ASP A 70 -4.61 5.91 8.02
CA ASP A 70 -4.42 6.16 9.47
C ASP A 70 -3.05 5.70 9.96
N VAL A 71 -2.28 4.96 9.14
CA VAL A 71 -0.89 4.63 9.43
C VAL A 71 0.00 5.84 9.11
N PRO A 72 0.77 6.39 10.07
CA PRO A 72 1.54 7.64 9.87
C PRO A 72 2.47 7.64 8.65
N LEU A 73 3.06 6.47 8.36
CA LEU A 73 3.99 6.29 7.24
C LEU A 73 3.29 6.33 5.86
N LEU A 74 1.99 6.02 5.84
CA LEU A 74 1.15 5.90 4.65
C LEU A 74 0.03 6.94 4.62
N ALA A 75 0.09 7.95 5.49
CA ALA A 75 -0.90 9.04 5.54
C ALA A 75 -1.06 9.78 4.20
N GLY A 76 -0.01 9.78 3.36
CA GLY A 76 -0.07 10.32 2.00
C GLY A 76 -1.07 9.61 1.09
N ILE A 77 -1.45 8.35 1.38
CA ILE A 77 -2.50 7.62 0.64
C ILE A 77 -3.85 8.33 0.79
N GLY A 78 -4.14 8.94 1.94
CA GLY A 78 -5.40 9.67 2.15
C GLY A 78 -5.48 11.02 1.44
N ILE A 79 -4.38 11.47 0.82
CA ILE A 79 -4.30 12.72 0.06
C ILE A 79 -4.40 12.46 -1.46
N MET A 80 -4.09 11.23 -1.91
CA MET A 80 -4.19 10.81 -3.31
C MET A 80 -5.64 10.50 -3.70
#